data_AF-A0ABD4ZSY9-F1
#
_entry.id   AF-A0ABD4ZSY9-F1
#
_cell.length_a   1.000
_cell.length_b   1.000
_cell.length_c   1.000
_cell.angle_alpha   90.00
_cell.angle_beta   90.00
_cell.angle_gamma   90.00
#
_symmetry.space_group_name_H-M   'P 1'
#
loop_
_entity.id
_entity.type
_entity.pdbx_description
1 polymer ?
#
loop_
_entity_poly.entity_id
_entity_poly.type
_entity_poly.pdbx_seq_one_letter_code
_entity_poly.pdbx_strand_id
1 'polypeptide(L)'
;MTETYNVYRDDQKVADGLSAKSFKDTGLTPATAYRYKVEAVSGDLTAMSDEITATTLPIAVTGVTLDKTSADVAVGGTLKLTPTVSPTNATDKSGSWSSSVTAVATVSGGTVTVKGDAEVGATTDVTFTTNDSGKKATCTITVVAAEEG
;
A
#
# COMPACT_ATOMS: atom_id res chain seq x y z
N MET A 1 8.66 49.21 4.92
CA MET A 1 8.62 47.92 5.64
C MET A 1 8.39 46.85 4.60
N THR A 2 9.12 45.74 4.67
CA THR A 2 8.94 44.62 3.74
C THR A 2 7.83 43.74 4.29
N GLU A 3 6.80 43.49 3.49
CA GLU A 3 5.77 42.51 3.83
C GLU A 3 6.34 41.10 3.65
N THR A 4 6.16 40.25 4.66
CA THR A 4 6.54 38.84 4.61
C THR A 4 5.38 37.96 5.05
N TYR A 5 5.49 36.67 4.77
CA TYR A 5 4.47 35.69 5.09
C TYR A 5 5.06 34.51 5.87
N ASN A 6 4.34 34.07 6.90
CA ASN A 6 4.59 32.80 7.58
C ASN A 6 3.48 31.82 7.19
N VAL A 7 3.84 30.55 6.98
CA VAL A 7 2.87 29.49 6.66
C VAL A 7 2.81 28.51 7.83
N TYR A 8 1.59 28.18 8.23
CA TYR A 8 1.31 27.22 9.29
C TYR A 8 0.60 26.00 8.72
N ARG A 9 0.99 24.80 9.15
CA ARG A 9 0.34 23.51 8.88
C ARG A 9 -0.02 22.87 10.21
N ASP A 10 -1.29 22.56 10.41
CA ASP A 10 -1.85 22.04 11.67
C ASP A 10 -1.37 22.87 12.89
N ASP A 11 -1.47 24.19 12.75
CA ASP A 11 -1.05 25.21 13.73
C ASP A 11 0.47 25.24 14.04
N GLN A 12 1.29 24.44 13.35
CA GLN A 12 2.75 24.50 13.41
C GLN A 12 3.30 25.36 12.28
N LYS A 13 4.22 26.28 12.58
CA LYS A 13 4.89 27.10 11.57
C LYS A 13 5.83 26.23 10.73
N VAL A 14 5.58 26.13 9.43
CA VAL A 14 6.39 25.33 8.49
C VAL A 14 7.24 26.18 7.54
N ALA A 15 6.94 27.47 7.45
CA ALA A 15 7.78 28.46 6.75
C ALA A 15 7.61 29.83 7.38
N ASP A 16 8.66 30.64 7.32
CA ASP A 16 8.67 32.01 7.84
C ASP A 16 9.37 32.98 6.89
N GLY A 17 9.03 34.26 7.03
CA GLY A 17 9.73 35.34 6.33
C GLY A 17 9.63 35.30 4.80
N LEU A 18 8.64 34.61 4.23
CA LEU A 18 8.49 34.46 2.79
C LEU A 18 8.12 35.79 2.14
N SER A 19 8.83 36.21 1.10
CA SER A 19 8.44 37.33 0.25
C SER A 19 7.58 36.91 -0.95
N ALA A 20 7.62 35.62 -1.30
CA ALA A 20 6.80 35.05 -2.36
C ALA A 20 5.37 34.76 -1.87
N LYS A 21 4.39 34.96 -2.76
CA LYS A 21 2.98 34.63 -2.52
C LYS A 21 2.64 33.16 -2.85
N SER A 22 3.66 32.30 -2.81
CA SER A 22 3.53 30.86 -3.03
C SER A 22 4.50 30.12 -2.13
N PHE A 23 4.06 28.96 -1.65
CA PHE A 23 4.84 28.07 -0.82
C PHE A 23 4.61 26.64 -1.30
N LYS A 24 5.68 25.86 -1.44
CA LYS A 24 5.62 24.45 -1.79
C LYS A 24 5.92 23.62 -0.55
N ASP A 25 4.89 23.04 0.03
CA ASP A 25 5.04 22.08 1.12
C ASP A 25 5.36 20.68 0.55
N THR A 26 6.31 19.98 1.14
CA THR A 26 6.77 18.66 0.66
C THR A 26 6.97 17.68 1.82
N GLY A 27 7.08 16.38 1.52
CA GLY A 27 7.22 15.35 2.55
C GLY A 27 5.93 15.05 3.32
N LEU A 28 4.78 15.45 2.77
CA LEU A 28 3.47 15.17 3.35
C LEU A 28 3.09 13.69 3.24
N THR A 29 2.29 13.21 4.20
CA THR A 29 1.73 11.87 4.20
C THR A 29 0.63 11.77 3.12
N PRO A 30 0.60 10.71 2.29
CA PRO A 30 -0.49 10.47 1.34
C PRO A 30 -1.85 10.31 2.00
N ALA A 31 -2.93 10.60 1.26
CA ALA A 31 -4.32 10.49 1.73
C ALA A 31 -4.58 11.15 3.10
N THR A 32 -3.86 12.23 3.42
CA THR A 32 -3.92 12.91 4.71
C THR A 32 -4.37 14.34 4.51
N ALA A 33 -5.35 14.76 5.30
CA ALA A 33 -5.85 16.12 5.34
C ALA A 33 -4.98 16.98 6.26
N TYR A 34 -4.57 18.14 5.77
CA TYR A 34 -3.77 19.13 6.49
C TYR A 34 -4.50 20.46 6.51
N ARG A 35 -4.44 21.14 7.66
CA ARG A 35 -5.01 22.49 7.82
C ARG A 35 -3.92 23.54 7.63
N TYR A 36 -4.18 24.56 6.82
CA TYR A 36 -3.23 25.62 6.51
C TYR A 36 -3.76 26.99 6.89
N LYS A 37 -2.87 27.82 7.43
CA LYS A 37 -3.07 29.26 7.66
C LYS A 37 -1.84 30.03 7.17
N VAL A 38 -2.05 31.26 6.75
CA VAL A 38 -0.96 32.18 6.39
C VAL A 38 -1.05 33.41 7.29
N GLU A 39 0.08 33.81 7.85
CA GLU A 39 0.23 35.07 8.57
C GLU A 39 0.94 36.07 7.67
N ALA A 40 0.32 37.22 7.41
CA ALA A 40 1.01 38.37 6.84
C ALA A 40 1.70 39.15 7.96
N VAL A 41 2.93 39.60 7.72
CA VAL A 41 3.75 40.38 8.66
C VAL A 41 4.28 41.63 7.96
N SER A 42 4.09 42.79 8.56
CA SER A 42 4.61 44.08 8.06
C SER A 42 5.09 44.94 9.23
N GLY A 43 6.38 44.82 9.56
CA GLY A 43 6.91 45.39 10.80
C GLY A 43 6.25 44.75 12.02
N ASP A 44 5.64 45.56 12.88
CA ASP A 44 4.92 45.10 14.09
C ASP A 44 3.48 44.65 13.81
N LEU A 45 2.97 44.84 12.59
CA LEU A 45 1.61 44.44 12.22
C LEU A 45 1.58 43.01 11.71
N THR A 46 0.68 42.19 12.25
CA THR A 46 0.40 40.84 11.74
C THR A 46 -1.09 40.59 11.55
N ALA A 47 -1.42 39.71 10.60
CA ALA A 47 -2.79 39.26 10.35
C ALA A 47 -2.80 37.80 9.88
N MET A 48 -3.66 36.98 10.47
CA MET A 48 -3.87 35.59 10.08
C MET A 48 -4.98 35.49 9.01
N SER A 49 -4.80 34.60 8.05
CA SER A 49 -5.86 34.18 7.14
C SER A 49 -6.90 33.30 7.84
N ASP A 50 -8.03 33.09 7.16
CA ASP A 50 -8.89 31.95 7.45
C ASP A 50 -8.12 30.63 7.24
N GLU A 51 -8.61 29.58 7.90
CA GLU A 51 -8.07 28.23 7.75
C GLU A 51 -8.64 27.57 6.49
N ILE A 52 -7.76 26.92 5.74
CA ILE A 52 -8.14 26.04 4.64
C ILE A 52 -7.68 24.62 4.91
N THR A 53 -8.38 23.64 4.33
CA THR A 53 -7.96 22.23 4.38
C THR A 53 -7.57 21.76 2.99
N ALA A 54 -6.44 21.04 2.90
CA ALA A 54 -6.01 20.36 1.69
C ALA A 54 -5.70 18.89 2.01
N THR A 55 -6.17 17.99 1.16
CA THR A 55 -5.92 16.55 1.29
C THR A 55 -4.97 16.09 0.20
N THR A 56 -3.89 15.41 0.59
CA THR A 56 -2.96 14.79 -0.36
C THR A 56 -3.62 13.62 -1.09
N LEU A 57 -3.17 13.35 -2.31
CA LEU A 57 -3.62 12.18 -3.06
C LEU A 57 -3.07 10.88 -2.44
N PRO A 58 -3.78 9.75 -2.56
CA PRO A 58 -3.22 8.44 -2.23
C PRO A 58 -2.08 8.09 -3.19
N ILE A 59 -1.13 7.29 -2.71
CA ILE A 59 -0.12 6.65 -3.56
C ILE A 59 -0.69 5.32 -4.02
N ALA A 60 -0.99 5.24 -5.32
CA ALA A 60 -1.55 4.06 -5.94
C ALA A 60 -0.54 2.90 -6.00
N VAL A 61 -1.07 1.68 -5.96
CA VAL A 61 -0.27 0.47 -6.20
C VAL A 61 0.07 0.35 -7.69
N THR A 62 1.36 0.28 -8.00
CA THR A 62 1.84 0.10 -9.38
C THR A 62 2.15 -1.35 -9.71
N GLY A 63 2.47 -2.18 -8.72
CA GLY A 63 2.77 -3.59 -8.93
C GLY A 63 2.68 -4.42 -7.66
N VAL A 64 2.63 -5.73 -7.86
CA VAL A 64 2.71 -6.71 -6.79
C VAL A 64 3.47 -7.94 -7.26
N THR A 65 4.28 -8.52 -6.38
CA THR A 65 4.98 -9.79 -6.60
C THR A 65 4.69 -10.75 -5.44
N LEU A 66 4.93 -12.04 -5.64
CA LEU A 66 4.97 -13.04 -4.59
C LEU A 66 6.43 -13.48 -4.36
N ASP A 67 6.73 -13.99 -3.17
CA ASP A 67 8.03 -14.59 -2.85
C ASP A 67 8.33 -15.87 -3.67
N LYS A 68 7.29 -16.50 -4.21
CA LYS A 68 7.37 -17.67 -5.10
C LYS A 68 6.37 -17.53 -6.25
N THR A 69 6.79 -17.93 -7.44
CA THR A 69 5.92 -18.01 -8.64
C THR A 69 5.51 -19.45 -8.96
N SER A 70 6.20 -20.43 -8.39
CA SER A 70 5.79 -21.83 -8.38
C SER A 70 6.31 -22.52 -7.12
N ALA A 71 5.63 -23.59 -6.70
CA ALA A 71 6.06 -24.41 -5.59
C ALA A 71 5.45 -25.81 -5.66
N ASP A 72 6.25 -26.79 -5.25
CA ASP A 72 5.80 -28.17 -5.04
C ASP A 72 5.36 -28.32 -3.58
N VAL A 73 4.15 -28.82 -3.36
CA VAL A 73 3.57 -28.98 -2.02
C VAL A 73 2.98 -30.37 -1.91
N ALA A 74 3.39 -31.09 -0.86
CA ALA A 74 2.88 -32.43 -0.58
C ALA A 74 1.35 -32.43 -0.41
N VAL A 75 0.70 -33.54 -0.75
CA VAL A 75 -0.71 -33.81 -0.41
C VAL A 75 -0.96 -33.53 1.08
N GLY A 76 -2.01 -32.76 1.40
CA GLY A 76 -2.32 -32.32 2.78
C GLY A 76 -1.36 -31.26 3.36
N GLY A 77 -0.31 -30.90 2.64
CA GLY A 77 0.70 -29.94 3.06
C GLY A 77 0.26 -28.48 2.95
N THR A 78 1.08 -27.58 3.49
CA THR A 78 0.82 -26.14 3.46
C THR A 78 2.04 -25.36 2.98
N LEU A 79 1.79 -24.24 2.31
CA LEU A 79 2.80 -23.29 1.87
C LEU A 79 2.39 -21.87 2.23
N LYS A 80 3.32 -21.09 2.79
CA LYS A 80 3.11 -19.65 2.96
C LYS A 80 3.61 -18.90 1.73
N LEU A 81 2.74 -18.06 1.18
CA LEU A 81 3.06 -17.06 0.17
C LEU A 81 2.98 -15.67 0.80
N THR A 82 3.93 -14.81 0.45
CA THR A 82 4.06 -13.45 0.96
C THR A 82 4.05 -12.46 -0.21
N PRO A 83 3.03 -11.59 -0.33
CA PRO A 83 2.97 -10.59 -1.37
C PRO A 83 3.83 -9.38 -1.02
N THR A 84 4.53 -8.84 -2.02
CA THR A 84 5.28 -7.59 -1.91
C THR A 84 4.65 -6.57 -2.86
N VAL A 85 4.09 -5.50 -2.28
CA VAL A 85 3.41 -4.43 -3.02
C VAL A 85 4.36 -3.27 -3.30
N SER A 86 4.34 -2.78 -4.54
CA SER A 86 5.13 -1.64 -5.01
C SER A 86 4.23 -0.47 -5.42
N PRO A 87 4.60 0.79 -5.10
CA PRO A 87 5.77 1.18 -4.30
C PRO A 87 5.60 0.83 -2.81
N THR A 88 6.71 0.80 -2.07
CA THR A 88 6.72 0.47 -0.63
C THR A 88 5.98 1.48 0.24
N ASN A 89 5.61 2.64 -0.29
CA ASN A 89 4.81 3.66 0.40
C ASN A 89 3.40 3.82 -0.20
N ALA A 90 2.92 2.83 -0.99
CA ALA A 90 1.52 2.81 -1.43
C ALA A 90 0.56 2.93 -0.24
N THR A 91 -0.52 3.69 -0.43
CA THR A 91 -1.49 4.02 0.63
C THR A 91 -2.27 2.78 1.08
N ASP A 92 -2.64 1.89 0.14
CA ASP A 92 -3.27 0.61 0.45
C ASP A 92 -2.43 -0.54 -0.13
N LYS A 93 -1.91 -1.40 0.75
CA LYS A 93 -1.12 -2.60 0.39
C LYS A 93 -1.90 -3.90 0.63
N SER A 94 -3.17 -3.79 0.99
CA SER A 94 -4.03 -4.93 1.21
C SER A 94 -4.51 -5.52 -0.12
N GLY A 95 -5.02 -6.74 -0.04
CA GLY A 95 -5.52 -7.46 -1.19
C GLY A 95 -6.24 -8.73 -0.78
N SER A 96 -6.76 -9.43 -1.78
CA SER A 96 -7.49 -10.67 -1.65
C SER A 96 -6.73 -11.83 -2.29
N TRP A 97 -6.98 -13.03 -1.78
CA TRP A 97 -6.43 -14.27 -2.30
C TRP A 97 -7.50 -15.08 -3.00
N SER A 98 -7.12 -15.76 -4.08
CA SER A 98 -7.99 -16.71 -4.79
C SER A 98 -7.18 -17.92 -5.27
N SER A 99 -7.81 -19.09 -5.32
CA SER A 99 -7.28 -20.26 -6.02
C SER A 99 -8.15 -20.56 -7.24
N SER A 100 -7.51 -20.90 -8.36
CA SER A 100 -8.22 -21.30 -9.58
C SER A 100 -8.93 -22.65 -9.47
N VAL A 101 -8.42 -23.55 -8.61
CA VAL A 101 -8.96 -24.90 -8.42
C VAL A 101 -8.99 -25.22 -6.92
N THR A 102 -10.06 -24.79 -6.26
CA THR A 102 -10.27 -24.99 -4.81
C THR A 102 -10.43 -26.46 -4.41
N ALA A 103 -10.60 -27.37 -5.38
CA ALA A 103 -10.52 -28.82 -5.15
C ALA A 103 -9.09 -29.30 -4.88
N VAL A 104 -8.07 -28.63 -5.44
CA VAL A 104 -6.65 -28.99 -5.28
C VAL A 104 -6.05 -28.30 -4.06
N ALA A 105 -6.19 -26.98 -3.97
CA ALA A 105 -5.69 -26.21 -2.82
C ALA A 105 -6.61 -25.05 -2.48
N THR A 106 -6.62 -24.65 -1.21
CA THR A 106 -7.30 -23.45 -0.73
C THR A 106 -6.28 -22.46 -0.19
N VAL A 107 -6.64 -21.18 -0.09
CA VAL A 107 -5.75 -20.14 0.41
C VAL A 107 -6.49 -19.26 1.41
N SER A 108 -5.87 -19.02 2.57
CA SER A 108 -6.38 -18.13 3.61
C SER A 108 -5.23 -17.30 4.18
N GLY A 109 -5.33 -15.97 4.08
CA GLY A 109 -4.29 -15.05 4.55
C GLY A 109 -2.90 -15.30 3.95
N GLY A 110 -2.83 -15.83 2.72
CA GLY A 110 -1.57 -16.22 2.05
C GLY A 110 -1.02 -17.59 2.45
N THR A 111 -1.67 -18.30 3.38
CA THR A 111 -1.37 -19.71 3.64
C THR A 111 -2.17 -20.56 2.67
N VAL A 112 -1.48 -21.26 1.79
CA VAL A 112 -2.01 -22.25 0.87
C VAL A 112 -2.05 -23.60 1.56
N THR A 113 -3.16 -24.32 1.44
CA THR A 113 -3.34 -25.68 1.95
C THR A 113 -3.77 -26.58 0.80
N VAL A 114 -2.91 -27.52 0.44
CA VAL A 114 -3.25 -28.60 -0.51
C VAL A 114 -4.16 -29.58 0.20
N LYS A 115 -5.23 -30.03 -0.47
CA LYS A 115 -6.15 -30.97 0.15
C LYS A 115 -5.53 -32.36 0.29
N GLY A 116 -6.00 -33.10 1.29
CA GLY A 116 -5.54 -34.48 1.54
C GLY A 116 -5.99 -35.48 0.47
N ASP A 117 -6.99 -35.14 -0.33
CA ASP A 117 -7.54 -35.95 -1.43
C ASP A 117 -7.13 -35.42 -2.82
N ALA A 118 -6.19 -34.47 -2.88
CA ALA A 118 -5.68 -33.95 -4.15
C ALA A 118 -4.81 -34.98 -4.88
N GLU A 119 -4.98 -35.08 -6.20
CA GLU A 119 -4.20 -35.98 -7.04
C GLU A 119 -2.74 -35.50 -7.17
N VAL A 120 -1.77 -36.41 -7.04
CA VAL A 120 -0.35 -36.10 -7.27
C VAL A 120 -0.16 -35.67 -8.72
N GLY A 121 0.52 -34.54 -8.93
CA GLY A 121 0.69 -33.90 -10.23
C GLY A 121 -0.42 -32.91 -10.58
N ALA A 122 -1.50 -32.81 -9.80
CA ALA A 122 -2.50 -31.77 -9.98
C ALA A 122 -1.90 -30.38 -9.76
N THR A 123 -2.36 -29.40 -10.53
CA THR A 123 -1.89 -28.01 -10.43
C THR A 123 -3.02 -27.05 -10.10
N THR A 124 -2.70 -25.99 -9.39
CA THR A 124 -3.60 -24.86 -9.19
C THR A 124 -2.84 -23.56 -9.07
N ASP A 125 -3.44 -22.49 -9.60
CA ASP A 125 -2.88 -21.15 -9.49
C ASP A 125 -3.47 -20.45 -8.27
N VAL A 126 -2.60 -19.96 -7.41
CA VAL A 126 -2.95 -19.10 -6.28
C VAL A 126 -2.57 -17.68 -6.64
N THR A 127 -3.57 -16.79 -6.69
CA THR A 127 -3.41 -15.39 -7.08
C THR A 127 -3.70 -14.46 -5.91
N PHE A 128 -2.79 -13.51 -5.68
CA PHE A 128 -3.06 -12.34 -4.85
C PHE A 128 -3.46 -11.17 -5.73
N THR A 129 -4.54 -10.47 -5.38
CA THR A 129 -5.04 -9.29 -6.10
C THR A 129 -5.12 -8.10 -5.15
N THR A 130 -4.47 -6.98 -5.49
CA THR A 130 -4.51 -5.76 -4.66
C THR A 130 -5.86 -5.06 -4.74
N ASN A 131 -6.31 -4.46 -3.63
CA ASN A 131 -7.63 -3.81 -3.55
C ASN A 131 -7.68 -2.47 -4.31
N ASP A 132 -6.65 -1.64 -4.14
CA ASP A 132 -6.58 -0.28 -4.69
C ASP A 132 -6.59 -0.21 -6.22
N SER A 133 -5.94 -1.18 -6.89
CA SER A 133 -5.68 -1.07 -8.34
C SER A 133 -5.71 -2.39 -9.10
N GLY A 134 -6.21 -3.47 -8.48
CA GLY A 134 -6.43 -4.77 -9.11
C GLY A 134 -5.16 -5.45 -9.65
N LYS A 135 -3.97 -5.07 -9.15
CA LYS A 135 -2.70 -5.67 -9.59
C LYS A 135 -2.62 -7.10 -9.07
N LYS A 136 -2.06 -8.00 -9.87
CA LYS A 136 -2.08 -9.44 -9.61
C LYS A 136 -0.68 -10.02 -9.60
N ALA A 137 -0.46 -10.96 -8.70
CA ALA A 137 0.68 -11.86 -8.73
C ALA A 137 0.19 -13.28 -8.48
N THR A 138 0.75 -14.24 -9.20
CA THR A 138 0.30 -15.63 -9.21
C THR A 138 1.45 -16.57 -8.86
N CYS A 139 1.14 -17.61 -8.11
CA CYS A 139 2.00 -18.74 -7.84
C CYS A 139 1.31 -20.04 -8.24
N THR A 140 1.95 -20.85 -9.07
CA THR A 140 1.45 -22.17 -9.48
C THR A 140 1.90 -23.22 -8.48
N ILE A 141 0.92 -23.91 -7.89
CA ILE A 141 1.15 -24.99 -6.92
C ILE A 141 1.03 -26.31 -7.66
N THR A 142 2.05 -27.16 -7.52
CA THR A 142 2.04 -28.54 -8.02
C THR A 142 1.97 -29.49 -6.82
N VAL A 143 1.01 -30.41 -6.84
CA VAL A 143 0.87 -31.41 -5.80
C VAL A 143 1.92 -32.49 -5.98
N VAL A 144 2.71 -32.76 -4.93
CA VAL A 144 3.67 -33.87 -4.90
C VAL A 144 3.25 -34.92 -3.88
N ALA A 145 3.80 -36.13 -4.00
CA ALA A 145 3.56 -37.17 -3.01
C ALA A 145 3.97 -36.69 -1.61
N ALA A 146 3.19 -37.04 -0.59
CA ALA A 146 3.65 -36.89 0.78
C ALA A 146 4.86 -37.82 1.00
N GLU A 147 5.92 -37.31 1.61
CA GLU A 147 7.00 -38.20 2.05
C GLU A 147 6.44 -39.10 3.16
N GLU A 148 6.39 -40.41 2.90
CA GLU A 148 6.12 -41.41 3.93
C GLU A 148 7.39 -41.55 4.78
N GLY A 149 7.30 -41.12 6.04
CA GLY A 149 8.33 -41.34 7.07
C GLY A 149 8.23 -42.70 7.73
#